data_AF-A0A3M1GJA0-F1
#
_entry.id   AF-A0A3M1GJA0-F1
#
_cell.length_a   1.000
_cell.length_b   1.000
_cell.length_c   1.000
_cell.angle_alpha   90.00
_cell.angle_beta   90.00
_cell.angle_gamma   90.00
#
_symmetry.space_group_name_H-M   'P 1'
#
loop_
_entity.id
_entity.type
_entity.pdbx_description
1 polymer ?
#
loop_
_entity_poly.entity_id
_entity_poly.type
_entity_poly.pdbx_seq_one_letter_code
_entity_poly.pdbx_strand_id
1 'polypeptide(L)' 'MAELVLKIDRIFCWDCVRASRDFLRKFKGIEEVEVAEEGVKVVYNPDEITEQEVRKITIDTLDKLGYKILS' A
#
# COMPACT_ATOMS: atom_id res chain seq x y z
N MET A 1 8.04 13.63 6.02
CA MET A 1 7.09 12.49 5.99
C MET A 1 6.02 12.83 4.96
N ALA A 2 5.78 11.93 4.01
CA ALA A 2 4.79 12.08 2.95
C ALA A 2 3.74 10.97 3.07
N GLU A 3 2.51 11.24 2.62
CA GLU A 3 1.42 10.27 2.60
C GLU A 3 0.92 10.04 1.17
N LEU A 4 0.77 8.78 0.80
CA LEU A 4 0.18 8.34 -0.46
C LEU A 4 -1.14 7.64 -0.16
N VAL A 5 -2.23 8.11 -0.77
CA VAL A 5 -3.54 7.47 -0.68
C VAL A 5 -3.90 6.86 -2.04
N LEU A 6 -4.11 5.55 -2.05
CA LEU A 6 -4.54 4.78 -3.22
C LEU A 6 -5.97 4.30 -2.99
N LYS A 7 -6.90 4.75 -3.84
CA LYS A 7 -8.27 4.23 -3.85
C LYS A 7 -8.28 2.83 -4.46
N ILE A 8 -8.92 1.89 -3.78
CA ILE A 8 -9.12 0.52 -4.23
C ILE A 8 -10.61 0.23 -4.23
N ASP A 9 -11.13 -0.38 -5.30
CA ASP A 9 -12.58 -0.53 -5.50
C ASP A 9 -13.23 -1.45 -4.47
N ARG A 10 -12.52 -2.52 -4.06
CA ARG A 10 -13.00 -3.46 -3.05
C ARG A 10 -11.84 -4.09 -2.30
N ILE A 11 -11.86 -3.94 -0.98
CA ILE A 11 -11.10 -4.82 -0.09
C ILE A 11 -11.80 -6.18 -0.10
N PHE A 12 -11.14 -7.19 -0.69
CA PHE A 12 -11.74 -8.51 -0.86
C PHE A 12 -11.51 -9.46 0.33
N CYS A 13 -10.58 -9.16 1.25
CA CYS A 13 -10.33 -9.99 2.44
C CYS A 13 -9.46 -9.28 3.49
N TRP A 14 -9.85 -9.33 4.78
CA TRP A 14 -9.07 -8.79 5.91
C TRP A 14 -7.67 -9.42 6.03
N ASP A 15 -7.52 -10.71 5.67
CA ASP A 15 -6.24 -11.40 5.66
C ASP A 15 -5.28 -10.83 4.62
N CYS A 16 -5.77 -10.50 3.44
CA CYS A 16 -4.97 -9.89 2.38
C CYS A 16 -4.54 -8.45 2.75
N VAL A 17 -5.37 -7.71 3.50
CA VAL A 17 -5.00 -6.39 4.05
C VAL A 17 -3.86 -6.50 5.05
N ARG A 18 -3.94 -7.50 5.93
CA ARG A 18 -2.90 -7.73 6.93
C ARG A 18 -1.58 -8.12 6.26
N ALA A 19 -1.63 -9.01 5.27
CA ALA A 19 -0.45 -9.43 4.53
C ALA A 19 0.22 -8.27 3.77
N SER A 20 -0.56 -7.44 3.07
CA SER A 20 -0.03 -6.28 2.35
C SER A 20 0.63 -5.27 3.29
N ARG A 21 0.01 -4.97 4.44
CA ARG A 21 0.59 -4.10 5.47
C ARG A 21 1.92 -4.63 6.00
N ASP A 22 1.97 -5.91 6.33
CA ASP A 22 3.18 -6.56 6.87
C ASP A 22 4.31 -6.57 5.84
N PHE A 23 3.97 -6.77 4.57
CA PHE A 23 4.93 -6.75 3.47
C PHE A 23 5.46 -5.34 3.20
N LEU A 24 4.58 -4.34 3.12
CA LEU A 24 4.95 -2.94 2.91
C LEU A 24 5.81 -2.39 4.05
N ARG A 25 5.50 -2.73 5.31
CA ARG A 25 6.33 -2.34 6.47
C ARG A 25 7.75 -2.90 6.45
N LYS A 26 8.03 -3.95 5.67
CA LYS A 26 9.39 -4.46 5.50
C LYS A 26 10.22 -3.64 4.51
N PHE A 27 9.59 -2.79 3.70
CA PHE A 27 10.31 -1.92 2.80
C PHE A 27 10.93 -0.74 3.53
N LYS A 28 12.19 -0.48 3.22
CA LYS A 28 12.94 0.63 3.79
C LYS A 28 12.36 1.96 3.28
N GLY A 29 12.06 2.88 4.20
CA GLY A 29 11.40 4.15 3.90
C GLY A 29 9.87 4.13 4.06
N ILE A 30 9.24 2.99 4.32
CA ILE A 30 7.81 2.95 4.71
C ILE A 30 7.71 3.02 6.24
N GLU A 31 7.02 4.03 6.74
CA GLU A 31 6.86 4.25 8.19
C GLU A 31 5.54 3.63 8.68
N GLU A 32 4.45 3.93 7.97
CA GLU A 32 3.12 3.47 8.36
C GLU A 32 2.26 3.11 7.16
N VAL A 33 1.34 2.16 7.36
CA VAL A 33 0.42 1.70 6.32
C VAL A 33 -0.92 1.44 6.99
N GLU A 34 -1.90 2.24 6.60
CA GLU A 34 -3.30 2.12 6.93
C GLU A 34 -4.08 1.61 5.72
N VAL A 35 -5.00 0.69 5.95
CA VAL A 35 -5.83 0.12 4.88
C VAL A 35 -7.27 0.16 5.38
N ALA A 36 -8.13 0.84 4.63
CA ALA A 36 -9.54 1.06 4.92
C ALA A 36 -10.39 0.69 3.70
N GLU A 37 -11.70 0.47 3.89
CA GLU A 37 -12.61 0.07 2.80
C GLU A 37 -12.59 1.01 1.60
N GLU A 38 -12.33 2.30 1.82
CA GLU A 38 -12.27 3.33 0.78
C GLU A 38 -10.90 3.41 0.07
N GLY A 39 -9.84 2.82 0.64
CA GLY A 39 -8.49 2.97 0.12
C GLY A 39 -7.35 2.53 1.05
N VAL A 40 -6.14 2.52 0.51
CA VAL A 40 -4.89 2.28 1.24
C VAL A 40 -4.16 3.61 1.41
N LYS A 41 -3.82 3.96 2.65
CA LYS A 41 -2.96 5.09 2.99
C LYS A 41 -1.59 4.59 3.43
N VAL A 42 -0.53 5.06 2.78
CA VAL A 42 0.86 4.71 3.09
C VAL A 42 1.62 5.97 3.47
N VAL A 43 2.19 5.99 4.67
CA VAL A 43 3.10 7.03 5.14
C VAL A 43 4.53 6.55 4.91
N TYR A 44 5.31 7.35 4.21
CA TYR A 44 6.67 7.02 3.84
C TYR A 44 7.59 8.23 3.93
N ASN A 45 8.89 7.96 3.92
CA ASN A 45 9.93 8.95 3.95
C ASN A 45 10.39 9.28 2.51
N PRO A 46 10.07 10.47 1.97
CA PRO A 46 10.45 10.85 0.60
C PRO A 46 11.97 10.96 0.40
N ASP A 47 12.75 11.08 1.48
CA ASP A 47 14.22 11.06 1.44
C ASP A 47 14.79 9.65 1.23
N GLU A 48 14.05 8.59 1.59
CA GLU A 48 14.46 7.19 1.41
C GLU A 48 13.77 6.50 0.24
N ILE A 49 12.50 6.84 -0.03
CA ILE A 49 11.70 6.21 -1.09
C ILE A 49 10.78 7.23 -1.77
N THR A 50 10.68 7.14 -3.09
CA THR A 50 9.84 8.07 -3.87
C THR A 50 8.39 7.61 -3.91
N GLU A 51 7.47 8.56 -4.12
CA GLU A 51 6.03 8.26 -4.26
C GLU A 51 5.76 7.20 -5.33
N GLN A 52 6.46 7.29 -6.47
CA GLN A 52 6.29 6.36 -7.59
C GLN A 52 6.66 4.94 -7.20
N GLU A 53 7.76 4.77 -6.45
CA GLU A 53 8.19 3.46 -5.97
C GLU A 53 7.23 2.91 -4.92
N VAL A 54 6.81 3.72 -3.95
CA VAL A 54 5.80 3.32 -2.94
C VAL A 54 4.54 2.85 -3.64
N ARG A 55 4.01 3.65 -4.58
CA ARG A 55 2.84 3.30 -5.37
C ARG A 55 3.01 1.98 -6.10
N LYS A 56 4.17 1.78 -6.73
CA LYS A 56 4.47 0.57 -7.50
C LYS A 56 4.57 -0.67 -6.62
N ILE A 57 5.22 -0.57 -5.46
CA ILE A 57 5.32 -1.66 -4.47
C ILE A 57 3.93 -1.96 -3.90
N THR A 58 3.13 -0.95 -3.59
CA THR A 58 1.75 -1.15 -3.11
C THR A 58 0.91 -1.84 -4.16
N ILE A 59 0.96 -1.39 -5.42
CA ILE A 59 0.24 -2.04 -6.53
C ILE A 59 0.70 -3.48 -6.72
N ASP A 60 2.01 -3.74 -6.77
CA ASP A 60 2.57 -5.09 -6.95
C ASP A 60 2.19 -6.03 -5.79
N THR A 61 2.21 -5.52 -4.56
CA THR A 61 1.79 -6.27 -3.36
C THR A 61 0.31 -6.62 -3.45
N LEU A 62 -0.53 -5.66 -3.86
CA LEU A 62 -1.97 -5.87 -4.04
C LEU A 62 -2.25 -6.86 -5.18
N ASP A 63 -1.56 -6.73 -6.32
CA ASP A 63 -1.69 -7.65 -7.46
C ASP A 63 -1.31 -9.09 -7.08
N LYS A 64 -0.19 -9.28 -6.36
CA LYS A 64 0.25 -10.58 -5.84
C LYS A 64 -0.74 -11.22 -4.87
N LEU A 65 -1.51 -10.41 -4.16
CA LEU A 65 -2.56 -10.86 -3.25
C LEU A 65 -3.91 -11.08 -3.97
N GLY A 66 -4.00 -10.77 -5.26
CA GLY A 66 -5.18 -10.96 -6.10
C GLY A 66 -6.17 -9.79 -6.09
N TYR A 67 -5.77 -8.59 -5.67
CA TYR A 67 -6.62 -7.41 -5.70
C TYR A 67 -6.69 -6.81 -7.11
N LYS A 68 -7.91 -6.46 -7.57
CA LYS A 68 -8.09 -5.64 -8.77
C LYS A 68 -8.07 -4.16 -8.40
N ILE A 69 -7.05 -3.46 -8.87
CA ILE A 69 -6.95 -2.01 -8.77
C ILE A 69 -7.72 -1.41 -9.96
N LEU A 70 -8.71 -0.56 -9.70
CA LEU A 70 -9.34 0.22 -10.77
C LEU A 70 -8.41 1.37 -11.14
N SER A 71 -7.95 1.37 -12.39
CA SER A 71 -7.32 2.53 -13.05
C SER A 71 -8.33 3.60 -13.39
#